data_AF-A0A7S1CW24-F1
#
_entry.id   AF-A0A7S1CW24-F1
#
_cell.length_a   1.000
_cell.length_b   1.000
_cell.length_c   1.000
_cell.angle_alpha   90.00
_cell.angle_beta   90.00
_cell.angle_gamma   90.00
#
_symmetry.space_group_name_H-M   'P 1'
#
loop_
_entity.id
_entity.type
_entity.pdbx_description
1 polymer ?
#
loop_
_entity_poly.entity_id
_entity_poly.type
_entity_poly.pdbx_seq_one_letter_code
_entity_poly.pdbx_strand_id
1 'polypeptide(L)'
;GIDWTGLAGKVSSTGARGEIARLRAVYDDINADVIKANEPVADIDWKAYQSKISTPGLVDEFKGVYESLNIPSFENTRAAEADQILNKLVGEAKAAMDASEARAVELEAQLAAMESN
;
A
#
# COMPACT_ATOMS: atom_id res chain seq x y z
N GLY A 1 3.47 6.47 -11.08
CA GLY A 1 4.41 5.97 -10.04
C GLY A 1 4.51 7.00 -8.94
N ILE A 2 4.81 6.57 -7.71
CA ILE A 2 4.94 7.46 -6.54
C ILE A 2 6.22 8.29 -6.66
N ASP A 3 6.15 9.60 -6.40
CA ASP A 3 7.32 10.49 -6.33
C ASP A 3 8.01 10.39 -4.96
N TRP A 4 8.86 9.38 -4.81
CA TRP A 4 9.61 9.11 -3.59
C TRP A 4 10.63 10.20 -3.25
N THR A 5 11.22 10.84 -4.27
CA THR A 5 12.22 11.90 -4.09
C THR A 5 11.56 13.16 -3.56
N GLY A 6 10.42 13.54 -4.13
CA GLY A 6 9.62 14.66 -3.64
C GLY A 6 9.15 14.44 -2.21
N LEU A 7 8.73 13.22 -1.86
CA LEU A 7 8.32 12.88 -0.49
C LEU A 7 9.49 13.01 0.50
N ALA A 8 10.67 12.48 0.14
CA ALA A 8 11.88 12.60 0.97
C ALA A 8 12.35 14.06 1.12
N GLY A 9 12.10 14.90 0.11
CA GLY A 9 12.39 16.34 0.15
C GLY A 9 11.51 17.13 1.11
N LYS A 10 10.32 16.62 1.47
CA LYS A 10 9.38 17.27 2.40
C LYS A 10 9.70 17.02 3.88
N VAL A 11 10.64 16.12 4.18
CA VAL A 11 11.04 15.81 5.54
C VAL A 11 12.44 16.35 5.85
N SER A 12 12.59 16.93 7.03
CA SER A 12 13.84 17.56 7.46
C SER A 12 14.76 16.60 8.23
N SER A 13 14.22 15.58 8.90
CA SER A 13 15.00 14.66 9.72
C SER A 13 15.55 13.48 8.93
N THR A 14 16.80 13.08 9.24
CA THR A 14 17.45 11.90 8.64
C THR A 14 16.66 10.63 8.91
N GLY A 15 16.07 10.50 10.12
CA GLY A 15 15.22 9.36 10.47
C GLY A 15 13.98 9.27 9.58
N ALA A 16 13.27 10.38 9.35
CA ALA A 16 12.10 10.39 8.48
C ALA A 16 12.44 10.05 7.02
N ARG A 17 13.60 10.51 6.51
CA ARG A 17 14.09 10.09 5.19
C ARG A 17 14.37 8.59 5.13
N GLY A 18 14.94 8.04 6.20
CA GLY A 18 15.17 6.59 6.34
C GLY A 18 13.85 5.80 6.28
N GLU A 19 12.80 6.26 6.95
CA GLU A 19 11.49 5.60 6.90
C GLU A 19 10.83 5.69 5.51
N ILE A 20 10.99 6.80 4.78
CA ILE A 20 10.51 6.89 3.39
C ILE A 20 11.25 5.89 2.49
N ALA A 21 12.56 5.74 2.66
CA ALA A 21 13.33 4.74 1.92
C ALA A 21 12.87 3.31 2.26
N ARG A 22 12.60 3.03 3.53
CA ARG A 22 12.05 1.74 3.98
C ARG A 22 10.67 1.48 3.38
N LEU A 23 9.78 2.47 3.38
CA LEU A 23 8.45 2.38 2.80
C LEU A 23 8.51 2.08 1.30
N ARG A 24 9.41 2.74 0.57
CA ARG A 24 9.65 2.46 -0.85
C ARG A 24 10.08 1.01 -1.08
N ALA A 25 11.05 0.51 -0.31
CA ALA A 25 11.53 -0.87 -0.45
C ALA A 25 10.38 -1.87 -0.26
N VAL A 26 9.58 -1.70 0.80
CA VAL A 26 8.40 -2.55 1.06
C VAL A 26 7.36 -2.44 -0.06
N TYR A 27 7.12 -1.25 -0.59
CA TYR A 27 6.21 -1.06 -1.72
C TYR A 27 6.68 -1.80 -2.97
N ASP A 28 7.96 -1.65 -3.32
CA ASP A 28 8.55 -2.28 -4.51
C ASP A 28 8.52 -3.82 -4.37
N ASP A 29 8.83 -4.35 -3.19
CA ASP A 29 8.75 -5.79 -2.88
C ASP A 29 7.33 -6.34 -3.03
N ILE A 30 6.34 -5.70 -2.39
CA ILE A 30 4.94 -6.11 -2.48
C ILE A 30 4.45 -6.03 -3.93
N ASN A 31 4.81 -4.97 -4.66
CA ASN A 31 4.40 -4.83 -6.05
C ASN A 31 4.98 -5.93 -6.93
N ALA A 32 6.23 -6.35 -6.69
CA ALA A 32 6.84 -7.47 -7.40
C ALA A 32 6.12 -8.79 -7.09
N ASP A 33 5.74 -9.03 -5.83
CA ASP A 33 5.02 -10.25 -5.44
C ASP A 33 3.58 -10.28 -5.98
N VAL A 34 2.90 -9.13 -6.02
CA VAL A 34 1.58 -8.99 -6.65
C VAL A 34 1.65 -9.30 -8.14
N ILE A 35 2.69 -8.83 -8.85
CA ILE A 35 2.87 -9.14 -10.27
C ILE A 35 3.02 -10.65 -10.46
N LYS A 36 3.88 -11.31 -9.67
CA LYS A 36 4.08 -12.77 -9.73
C LYS A 36 2.80 -13.54 -9.38
N ALA A 37 2.07 -13.12 -8.36
CA ALA A 37 0.85 -13.79 -7.92
C ALA A 37 -0.30 -13.66 -8.94
N ASN A 38 -0.29 -12.61 -9.76
CA ASN A 38 -1.25 -12.43 -10.85
C ASN A 38 -0.82 -13.11 -12.15
N GLU A 39 0.33 -13.78 -12.20
CA GLU A 39 0.69 -14.57 -13.37
C GLU A 39 -0.35 -15.70 -13.55
N PRO A 40 -0.91 -15.86 -14.77
CA PRO A 40 -1.90 -16.89 -15.02
C PRO A 40 -1.28 -18.27 -14.82
N VAL A 41 -1.87 -19.06 -13.93
CA VAL A 41 -1.49 -20.46 -13.75
C VAL A 41 -1.98 -21.25 -14.96
N ALA A 42 -1.11 -22.09 -15.53
CA ALA A 42 -1.50 -22.94 -16.65
C ALA A 42 -2.61 -23.92 -16.23
N ASP A 43 -3.61 -24.09 -17.11
CA ASP A 43 -4.67 -25.06 -16.89
C ASP A 43 -4.12 -26.48 -16.76
N ILE A 44 -4.78 -27.29 -15.92
CA ILE A 44 -4.41 -28.69 -15.72
C ILE A 44 -4.87 -29.51 -16.95
N ASP A 45 -3.94 -30.23 -17.60
CA ASP A 45 -4.27 -31.15 -18.69
C ASP A 45 -4.79 -32.49 -18.15
N TRP A 46 -6.07 -32.50 -17.76
CA TRP A 46 -6.75 -33.69 -17.24
C TRP A 46 -6.72 -34.88 -18.21
N LYS A 47 -6.74 -34.62 -19.53
CA LYS A 47 -6.76 -35.66 -20.57
C LYS A 47 -5.42 -36.39 -20.65
N ALA A 48 -4.31 -35.66 -20.54
CA ALA A 48 -2.99 -36.27 -20.45
C ALA A 48 -2.86 -37.16 -19.20
N TYR A 49 -3.38 -36.74 -18.05
CA TYR A 49 -3.37 -37.54 -16.83
C TYR A 49 -4.25 -38.80 -16.93
N GLN A 50 -5.47 -38.67 -17.46
CA GLN A 50 -6.34 -39.83 -17.74
C GLN A 50 -5.66 -40.88 -18.63
N SER A 51 -4.84 -40.45 -19.61
CA SER A 51 -4.15 -41.38 -20.51
C SER A 51 -2.98 -42.14 -19.87
N LYS A 52 -2.41 -41.62 -18.77
CA LYS A 52 -1.21 -42.17 -18.11
C LYS A 52 -1.53 -42.91 -16.82
N ILE A 53 -2.66 -42.60 -16.18
CA ILE A 53 -3.06 -43.18 -14.90
C ILE A 53 -3.98 -44.38 -15.17
N SER A 54 -3.49 -45.57 -14.83
CA SER A 54 -4.20 -46.83 -15.06
C SER A 54 -5.37 -47.06 -14.11
N THR A 55 -5.45 -46.31 -13.00
CA THR A 55 -6.52 -46.43 -12.00
C THR A 55 -7.80 -45.79 -12.54
N PRO A 56 -8.86 -46.58 -12.82
CA PRO A 56 -10.10 -46.05 -13.36
C PRO A 56 -10.78 -45.06 -12.39
N GLY A 57 -11.32 -43.96 -12.91
CA GLY A 57 -12.10 -42.97 -12.14
C GLY A 57 -11.30 -42.02 -11.25
N LEU A 58 -10.01 -42.30 -10.99
CA LEU A 58 -9.19 -41.47 -10.09
C LEU A 58 -9.03 -40.03 -10.60
N VAL A 59 -8.76 -39.85 -11.88
CA VAL A 59 -8.57 -38.50 -12.46
C VAL A 59 -9.88 -37.71 -12.48
N ASP A 60 -11.01 -38.38 -12.67
CA ASP A 60 -12.33 -37.75 -12.67
C ASP A 60 -12.73 -37.28 -11.27
N GLU A 61 -12.40 -38.07 -10.24
CA GLU A 61 -12.60 -37.69 -8.83
C GLU A 61 -11.78 -36.45 -8.47
N PHE A 62 -10.48 -36.44 -8.80
CA PHE A 62 -9.61 -35.28 -8.54
C PHE A 62 -10.05 -34.03 -9.29
N LYS A 63 -10.46 -34.18 -10.55
CA LYS A 63 -11.02 -33.07 -11.34
C LYS A 63 -12.28 -32.52 -10.68
N GLY A 64 -13.21 -33.39 -10.27
CA GLY A 64 -14.44 -32.98 -9.60
C GLY A 64 -14.20 -32.26 -8.29
N VAL A 65 -13.26 -32.74 -7.46
CA VAL A 65 -12.85 -32.05 -6.23
C VAL A 65 -12.25 -30.70 -6.56
N TYR A 66 -11.30 -30.62 -7.50
CA TYR A 66 -10.63 -29.38 -7.89
C TYR A 66 -11.61 -28.31 -8.38
N GLU A 67 -12.55 -28.68 -9.26
CA GLU A 67 -13.58 -27.76 -9.77
C GLU A 67 -14.59 -27.33 -8.69
N SER A 68 -14.77 -28.14 -7.64
CA SER A 68 -15.63 -27.81 -6.50
C SER A 68 -14.94 -26.95 -5.43
N LEU A 69 -13.62 -26.75 -5.51
CA LEU A 69 -12.88 -25.94 -4.54
C LEU A 69 -13.31 -24.47 -4.67
N ASN A 70 -13.96 -23.96 -3.64
CA ASN A 70 -14.18 -22.53 -3.49
C ASN A 70 -13.01 -21.93 -2.70
N ILE A 71 -12.09 -21.25 -3.39
CA ILE A 71 -10.97 -20.59 -2.74
C ILE A 71 -11.48 -19.30 -2.07
N PRO A 72 -11.39 -19.17 -0.74
CA PRO A 72 -11.87 -17.98 -0.07
C PRO A 72 -11.06 -16.76 -0.52
N SER A 73 -11.78 -15.69 -0.86
CA SER A 73 -11.17 -14.41 -1.16
C SER A 73 -10.69 -13.74 0.14
N PHE A 74 -9.57 -13.03 0.06
CA PHE A 74 -9.08 -12.23 1.18
C PHE A 74 -9.89 -10.93 1.28
N GLU A 75 -10.52 -10.69 2.42
CA GLU A 75 -11.17 -9.42 2.71
C GLU A 75 -10.16 -8.42 3.27
N ASN A 76 -9.94 -7.31 2.57
CA ASN A 76 -9.00 -6.27 2.98
C ASN A 76 -9.63 -5.29 3.97
N THR A 77 -9.79 -5.72 5.22
CA THR A 77 -10.33 -4.87 6.31
C THR A 77 -9.38 -3.73 6.72
N ARG A 78 -8.09 -3.85 6.43
CA ARG A 78 -7.06 -2.85 6.80
C ARG A 78 -7.07 -1.60 5.93
N ALA A 79 -7.64 -1.66 4.73
CA ALA A 79 -7.76 -0.48 3.88
C ALA A 79 -8.58 0.62 4.56
N ALA A 80 -9.72 0.27 5.16
CA ALA A 80 -10.58 1.21 5.85
C ALA A 80 -9.88 1.84 7.09
N GLU A 81 -9.12 1.05 7.83
CA GLU A 81 -8.33 1.54 8.98
C GLU A 81 -7.24 2.53 8.51
N ALA A 82 -6.54 2.20 7.42
CA ALA A 82 -5.52 3.08 6.84
C ALA A 82 -6.11 4.41 6.38
N ASP A 83 -7.26 4.38 5.69
CA ASP A 83 -7.97 5.57 5.23
C ASP A 83 -8.37 6.48 6.40
N GLN A 84 -8.86 5.90 7.50
CA GLN A 84 -9.20 6.67 8.71
C GLN A 84 -7.98 7.37 9.31
N ILE A 85 -6.85 6.66 9.43
CA ILE A 85 -5.61 7.22 9.97
C ILE A 85 -5.07 8.33 9.06
N LEU A 86 -5.06 8.10 7.75
CA LEU A 86 -4.58 9.08 6.77
C LEU A 86 -5.45 10.35 6.79
N ASN A 87 -6.78 10.21 6.80
CA ASN A 87 -7.69 11.35 6.88
C ASN A 87 -7.49 12.16 8.17
N LYS A 88 -7.27 11.49 9.30
CA LYS A 88 -6.94 12.16 10.56
C LYS A 88 -5.63 12.96 10.45
N LEU A 89 -4.57 12.35 9.92
CA LEU A 89 -3.28 13.02 9.75
C LEU A 89 -3.37 14.23 8.80
N VAL A 90 -4.18 14.15 7.74
CA VAL A 90 -4.46 15.28 6.85
C VAL A 90 -5.14 16.42 7.60
N GLY A 91 -6.11 16.10 8.47
CA GLY A 91 -6.77 17.09 9.33
C GLY A 91 -5.79 17.77 10.30
N GLU A 92 -4.93 17.00 10.96
CA GLU A 92 -3.91 17.52 11.87
C GLU A 92 -2.88 18.41 11.14
N ALA A 93 -2.45 18.00 9.95
CA ALA A 93 -1.54 18.79 9.12
C ALA A 93 -2.16 20.13 8.71
N LYS A 94 -3.45 20.14 8.37
CA LYS A 94 -4.17 21.38 8.06
C LYS A 94 -4.24 22.31 9.27
N ALA A 95 -4.57 21.78 10.45
CA ALA A 95 -4.63 22.59 11.67
C ALA A 95 -3.26 23.19 12.02
N ALA A 96 -2.18 22.42 11.85
CA ALA A 96 -0.81 22.91 12.06
C ALA A 96 -0.43 24.02 11.05
N MET A 97 -0.85 23.90 9.80
CA MET A 97 -0.64 24.94 8.77
C MET A 97 -1.35 26.23 9.16
N ASP A 98 -2.65 26.17 9.49
CA ASP A 98 -3.47 27.34 9.83
C ASP A 98 -2.89 28.04 11.10
N ALA A 99 -2.41 27.27 12.09
CA ALA A 99 -1.76 27.81 13.28
C ALA A 99 -0.40 28.48 12.96
N SER A 100 0.38 27.91 12.05
CA SER A 100 1.66 28.49 11.62
C SER A 100 1.47 29.82 10.89
N GLU A 101 0.44 29.92 10.04
CA GLU A 101 0.12 31.16 9.32
C GLU A 101 -0.29 32.27 10.28
N ALA A 102 -1.16 31.96 11.25
CA ALA A 102 -1.54 32.91 12.29
C ALA A 102 -0.33 33.41 13.09
N ARG A 103 0.60 32.50 13.42
CA ARG A 103 1.83 32.85 14.13
C ARG A 103 2.76 33.74 13.30
N ALA A 104 2.84 33.52 11.99
CA ALA A 104 3.63 34.36 11.10
C ALA A 104 3.12 35.81 11.09
N VAL A 105 1.79 36.00 10.97
CA VAL A 105 1.17 37.34 11.03
C VAL A 105 1.45 38.04 12.37
N GLU A 106 1.38 37.31 13.48
CA GLU A 106 1.70 37.86 14.80
C GLU A 106 3.17 38.32 14.90
N LEU A 107 4.10 37.52 14.37
CA LEU A 107 5.52 37.84 14.35
C LEU A 107 5.82 39.06 13.47
N GLU A 108 5.18 39.17 12.31
CA GLU A 108 5.30 40.34 11.43
C GLU A 108 4.81 41.62 12.12
N ALA A 109 3.68 41.56 12.85
CA ALA A 109 3.19 42.69 13.63
C ALA A 109 4.16 43.10 14.75
N GLN A 110 4.78 42.13 15.43
CA GLN A 110 5.79 42.40 16.46
C GLN A 110 7.04 43.06 15.88
N LEU A 111 7.53 42.59 14.73
CA LEU A 111 8.68 43.19 14.03
C LEU A 111 8.40 44.65 13.65
N ALA A 112 7.24 44.94 13.06
CA ALA A 112 6.85 46.30 12.69
C ALA A 112 6.76 47.25 13.91
N ALA A 113 6.28 46.75 15.05
CA ALA A 113 6.22 47.53 16.29
C ALA A 113 7.61 47.82 16.89
N MET A 114 8.59 46.93 16.68
CA MET A 114 9.97 47.15 17.11
C MET A 114 10.72 48.12 16.19
N GLU A 115 10.49 48.08 14.88
CA GLU A 115 11.13 49.00 13.91
C GLU A 115 10.61 50.45 14.00
N SER A 116 9.42 50.65 14.58
CA SER A 116 8.81 51.97 14.79
C SER A 116 9.22 52.66 16.10
N ASN A 117 10.04 52.02 16.94
CA ASN A 117 10.62 52.58 18.17
C ASN A 117 12.12 52.85 17.99
#